data_AF-A0A350ARF5-F1
#
_entry.id   AF-A0A350ARF5-F1
#
_cell.length_a   1.000
_cell.length_b   1.000
_cell.length_c   1.000
_cell.angle_alpha   90.00
_cell.angle_beta   90.00
_cell.angle_gamma   90.00
#
_symmetry.space_group_name_H-M   'P 1'
#
loop_
_entity.id
_entity.type
_entity.pdbx_description
1 polymer ?
#
loop_
_entity_poly.entity_id
_entity_poly.type
_entity_poly.pdbx_seq_one_letter_code
_entity_poly.pdbx_strand_id
1 'polypeptide(L)' 'MSNTLEALKQITTVVADTGDFATLEAYAPQDATTNPSLILKALQQEAYLPVLDAAIESTKGS' A
#
# COMPACT_ATOMS: atom_id res chain seq x y z
N MET A 1 -26.63 3.76 -3.54
CA MET A 1 -26.62 4.64 -2.35
C MET A 1 -25.19 5.06 -2.13
N SER A 2 -24.95 6.35 -1.87
CA SER A 2 -23.63 6.84 -1.49
C SER A 2 -23.29 6.32 -0.09
N ASN A 3 -22.16 5.62 0.08
CA ASN A 3 -21.63 5.29 1.41
C ASN A 3 -20.80 6.47 1.98
N THR A 4 -20.39 6.38 3.25
CA THR A 4 -19.63 7.44 3.94
C THR A 4 -18.29 7.75 3.25
N LEU A 5 -17.61 6.73 2.72
CA LEU A 5 -16.34 6.91 2.00
C LEU A 5 -16.55 7.66 0.68
N GLU A 6 -17.61 7.34 -0.06
CA GLU A 6 -17.98 8.02 -1.30
C GLU A 6 -18.35 9.48 -1.05
N ALA A 7 -19.07 9.78 0.03
CA ALA A 7 -19.37 11.15 0.42
C ALA A 7 -18.11 11.94 0.80
N LEU A 8 -17.16 11.31 1.51
CA LEU A 8 -15.90 11.96 1.92
C LEU A 8 -15.02 12.32 0.71
N LYS A 9 -14.96 11.44 -0.30
CA LYS A 9 -14.22 11.67 -1.56
C LYS A 9 -14.71 12.91 -2.34
N GLN A 10 -15.93 13.38 -2.11
CA GLN A 10 -16.47 14.58 -2.79
C GLN A 10 -15.93 15.91 -2.23
N ILE A 11 -15.43 15.92 -1.00
CA ILE A 11 -15.01 17.15 -0.30
C ILE A 11 -13.54 17.12 0.16
N THR A 12 -12.85 15.99 -0.02
CA THR A 12 -11.46 15.81 0.41
C THR A 12 -10.79 14.76 -0.47
N THR A 13 -9.49 14.94 -0.74
CA THR A 13 -8.67 13.91 -1.38
C THR A 13 -8.40 12.80 -0.38
N VAL A 14 -8.91 11.60 -0.67
CA VAL A 14 -8.71 10.42 0.17
C VAL A 14 -7.48 9.63 -0.30
N VAL A 15 -6.61 9.31 0.65
CA VAL A 15 -5.35 8.59 0.45
C VAL A 15 -5.35 7.36 1.36
N ALA A 16 -4.80 6.23 0.89
CA ALA A 16 -4.68 5.02 1.71
C ALA A 16 -3.35 4.97 2.46
N ASP A 17 -3.38 4.74 3.77
CA ASP A 17 -2.17 4.63 4.61
C ASP A 17 -1.80 3.16 4.85
N THR A 18 -1.19 2.52 3.86
CA THR A 18 -0.85 1.10 3.92
C THR A 18 0.30 0.73 2.97
N GLY A 19 1.10 -0.27 3.36
CA GLY A 19 2.07 -0.94 2.48
C GLY A 19 1.53 -2.22 1.84
N ASP A 20 0.27 -2.58 2.11
CA ASP A 20 -0.36 -3.81 1.64
C ASP A 20 -1.00 -3.63 0.25
N PHE A 21 -0.38 -4.20 -0.77
CA PHE A 21 -0.81 -4.08 -2.18
C PHE A 21 -2.23 -4.60 -2.42
N ALA A 22 -2.64 -5.69 -1.76
CA ALA A 22 -3.99 -6.25 -1.90
C ALA A 22 -5.07 -5.27 -1.43
N THR A 23 -4.81 -4.55 -0.34
CA THR A 23 -5.71 -3.51 0.16
C THR A 23 -5.77 -2.32 -0.81
N LEU A 24 -4.64 -1.94 -1.41
CA LEU A 24 -4.61 -0.87 -2.42
C LEU A 24 -5.44 -1.23 -3.66
N GLU A 25 -5.34 -2.47 -4.14
CA GLU A 25 -6.12 -2.96 -5.27
C GLU A 25 -7.63 -2.96 -4.98
N ALA A 26 -8.03 -3.41 -3.78
CA ALA A 26 -9.43 -3.51 -3.39
C ALA A 26 -10.15 -2.16 -3.28
N TYR A 27 -9.45 -1.11 -2.83
CA TYR A 27 -10.06 0.20 -2.56
C TYR A 27 -9.75 1.28 -3.60
N ALA A 28 -8.82 1.00 -4.53
CA ALA A 28 -8.38 1.90 -5.60
C ALA A 28 -8.29 3.37 -5.13
N PRO A 29 -7.45 3.66 -4.11
CA PRO A 29 -7.31 5.00 -3.58
C PRO A 29 -6.65 5.91 -4.63
N GLN A 30 -6.83 7.22 -4.49
CA GLN A 30 -6.20 8.19 -5.39
C GLN A 30 -4.67 8.15 -5.25
N ASP A 31 -4.18 8.21 -4.01
CA ASP A 31 -2.79 8.06 -3.65
C ASP A 31 -2.67 7.05 -2.49
N ALA A 32 -1.45 6.58 -2.22
CA ALA A 32 -1.13 5.78 -1.04
C ALA A 32 0.10 6.35 -0.31
N THR A 33 0.06 6.36 1.01
CA THR A 33 1.21 6.67 1.87
C THR A 33 1.76 5.39 2.48
N THR A 34 3.07 5.32 2.51
CA THR A 34 3.80 4.28 3.25
C THR A 34 4.66 4.94 4.31
N ASN A 35 5.06 4.15 5.29
CA ASN A 35 6.11 4.50 6.24
C ASN A 35 6.87 3.22 6.60
N PRO A 36 8.06 3.31 7.24
CA PRO A 36 8.88 2.13 7.52
C PRO A 36 8.14 1.02 8.28
N SER A 37 7.27 1.37 9.23
CA SER A 37 6.48 0.41 10.00
C SER A 37 5.44 -0.32 9.14
N LEU A 38 4.79 0.39 8.21
CA LEU A 38 3.80 -0.20 7.30
C LEU A 38 4.46 -1.14 6.28
N ILE A 39 5.65 -0.78 5.78
CA ILE A 39 6.44 -1.67 4.91
C ILE A 39 6.85 -2.92 5.68
N LEU A 40 7.39 -2.77 6.89
CA LEU A 40 7.77 -3.90 7.73
C LEU A 40 6.61 -4.85 7.97
N LYS A 41 5.41 -4.31 8.24
CA LYS A 41 4.20 -5.12 8.46
C LYS A 41 3.78 -5.87 7.19
N ALA A 42 3.80 -5.23 6.02
CA ALA A 42 3.47 -5.88 4.77
C ALA A 42 4.43 -7.06 4.50
N LEU A 43 5.74 -6.85 4.65
CA LEU A 43 6.76 -7.88 4.40
C LEU A 43 6.70 -9.11 5.32
N GLN A 44 5.89 -9.08 6.39
CA GLN A 44 5.59 -10.27 7.20
C GLN A 44 4.64 -11.25 6.50
N GLN A 45 3.97 -10.84 5.42
CA GLN A 45 3.11 -11.68 4.62
C GLN A 45 3.94 -12.42 3.55
N GLU A 46 3.83 -13.75 3.52
CA GLU A 46 4.62 -14.60 2.59
C GLU A 46 4.43 -14.20 1.12
N ALA A 47 3.24 -13.71 0.77
CA ALA A 47 2.91 -13.24 -0.58
C ALA A 47 3.83 -12.10 -1.08
N TYR A 48 4.47 -11.36 -0.17
CA TYR A 48 5.33 -10.23 -0.49
C TYR A 48 6.83 -10.53 -0.40
N LEU A 49 7.22 -11.74 -0.01
CA LEU A 49 8.63 -12.18 -0.02
C LEU A 49 9.30 -12.09 -1.40
N PRO A 50 8.65 -12.45 -2.52
CA PRO A 50 9.28 -12.31 -3.83
C PRO A 50 9.65 -10.87 -4.19
N VAL A 51 8.85 -9.89 -3.73
CA VAL A 51 9.12 -8.46 -3.92
C VAL A 51 10.33 -8.03 -3.10
N LEU A 52 10.44 -8.51 -1.87
CA LEU A 52 11.60 -8.26 -1.00
C LEU A 52 12.88 -8.85 -1.58
N ASP A 53 12.84 -10.09 -2.04
CA ASP A 53 14.00 -10.77 -2.62
C ASP A 53 14.50 -10.05 -3.88
N ALA A 54 13.57 -9.63 -4.76
CA ALA A 54 13.91 -8.85 -5.94
C ALA A 54 14.53 -7.49 -5.57
N ALA A 55 13.99 -6.81 -4.55
CA ALA A 55 14.53 -5.54 -4.07
C ALA A 55 15.95 -5.70 -3.53
N ILE A 56 16.19 -6.72 -2.70
CA ILE A 56 17.52 -7.03 -2.16
C ILE A 56 18.49 -7.31 -3.31
N GLU A 57 18.11 -8.16 -4.26
CA GLU A 57 18.96 -8.51 -5.41
C GLU A 57 19.32 -7.29 -6.25
N SER A 58 18.38 -6.37 -6.47
CA SER A 58 18.60 -5.15 -7.26
C SER A 58 19.67 -4.20 -6.68
N THR A 59 20.00 -4.35 -5.39
CA THR A 59 20.96 -3.49 -4.67
C THR A 59 22.30 -4.18 -4.40
N LYS A 60 22.44 -5.48 -4.66
CA LYS A 60 23.70 -6.20 -4.50
C LYS A 60 24.71 -5.70 -5.53
N GLY A 61 25.64 -4.85 -5.09
CA GLY A 61 26.71 -4.27 -5.92
C GLY A 61 26.58 -2.78 -6.20
N SER A 62 25.61 -2.10 -5.56
CA SER A 62 25.54 -0.63 -5.52
C SER A 62 26.50 -0.01 -4.50
#